data_AF-A0A968MZQ1-F1
#
_entry.id   AF-A0A968MZQ1-F1
#
_cell.length_a   1.000
_cell.length_b   1.000
_cell.length_c   1.000
_cell.angle_alpha   90.00
_cell.angle_beta   90.00
_cell.angle_gamma   90.00
#
_symmetry.space_group_name_H-M   'P 1'
#
loop_
_entity.id
_entity.type
_entity.pdbx_description
1 polymer ?
#
loop_
_entity_poly.entity_id
_entity_poly.type
_entity_poly.pdbx_seq_one_letter_code
_entity_poly.pdbx_strand_id
1 'polypeptide(L)'
;MRAITGLFVNIDPIGILETYIESLHKNLEEMDGHIGKLKGQIQKLKQIIDKNNDEMKESLLMAEQAKKANNKDMVVINTRQYGRLEESNKRFNELLTKMEILYRVLAKMYDNSGYLIKDIENEVRIKKQEREAIRSGYSAMKRAMSIIKGDPDKKMMFDQAMDAIVDDISSKIGEMERFMEVSSTFIDSIDLQNGVYEQKGMELLEKMEKEGISLLLNQPSPEKIAIKASPDKNDTESKYKHLF
;
A
#
# COMPACT_ATOMS: atom_id res chain seq x y z
N MET A 1 3.98 -1.02 33.12
CA MET A 1 4.92 0.11 33.23
C MET A 1 5.48 0.39 31.85
N ARG A 2 5.01 1.46 31.19
CA ARG A 2 5.59 1.98 29.94
C ARG A 2 6.28 3.30 30.29
N ALA A 3 7.60 3.26 30.38
CA ALA A 3 8.45 4.44 30.47
C ALA A 3 9.27 4.52 29.18
N ILE A 4 9.65 5.73 28.81
CA ILE A 4 10.39 6.16 27.62
C ILE A 4 9.51 6.67 26.47
N THR A 5 8.98 7.88 26.66
CA THR A 5 8.95 8.93 25.61
C THR A 5 9.05 10.31 26.27
N GLY A 6 10.02 10.43 27.20
CA GLY A 6 10.39 11.68 27.86
C GLY A 6 11.75 12.20 27.40
N LEU A 7 12.08 12.04 26.11
CA LEU A 7 13.27 12.64 25.52
C LEU A 7 12.79 13.69 24.50
N PHE A 8 12.46 14.87 25.02
CA PHE A 8 12.43 16.11 24.25
C PHE A 8 13.85 16.39 23.75
N VAL A 9 14.24 15.70 22.68
CA VAL A 9 15.28 16.23 21.79
C VAL A 9 14.63 17.46 21.14
N ASN A 10 15.39 18.55 20.97
CA ASN A 10 14.97 19.67 20.12
C ASN A 10 14.92 19.15 18.67
N ILE A 11 13.90 18.37 18.32
CA ILE A 11 13.85 17.68 17.04
C ILE A 11 13.45 18.71 15.98
N ASP A 12 14.33 18.90 14.99
CA ASP A 12 14.02 19.68 13.80
C ASP A 12 12.89 18.95 13.04
N PRO A 13 11.70 19.54 12.88
CA PRO A 13 10.57 18.84 12.27
C PRO A 13 10.87 18.45 10.81
N ILE A 14 11.78 19.16 10.13
CA ILE A 14 12.28 18.75 8.80
C ILE A 14 13.04 17.42 8.88
N GLY A 15 13.85 17.22 9.92
CA GLY A 15 14.61 15.98 10.10
C GLY A 15 13.70 14.77 10.36
N ILE A 16 12.56 14.98 11.04
CA ILE A 16 11.52 13.95 11.20
C ILE A 16 10.97 13.57 9.83
N LEU A 17 10.60 14.56 9.02
CA LEU A 17 10.05 14.35 7.69
C LEU A 17 11.04 13.63 6.77
N GLU A 18 12.33 13.97 6.81
CA GLU A 18 13.38 13.25 6.08
C GLU A 18 13.48 11.78 6.52
N THR A 19 13.43 11.51 7.84
CA THR A 19 13.43 10.13 8.38
C THR A 19 12.19 9.35 7.94
N TYR A 20 11.03 10.00 7.88
CA TYR A 20 9.79 9.38 7.42
C TYR A 20 9.79 9.07 5.93
N ILE A 21 10.38 9.94 5.10
CA ILE A 21 10.60 9.66 3.68
C ILE A 21 11.49 8.41 3.52
N GLU A 22 12.56 8.28 4.31
CA GLU A 22 13.42 7.08 4.27
C GLU A 22 12.64 5.81 4.64
N SER A 23 11.84 5.85 5.71
CA SER A 23 10.97 4.73 6.08
C SER A 23 9.96 4.38 4.99
N LEU A 24 9.37 5.39 4.34
CA LEU A 24 8.45 5.17 3.23
C LEU A 24 9.11 4.47 2.04
N HIS A 25 10.34 4.85 1.67
CA HIS A 25 11.11 4.17 0.63
C HIS A 25 11.37 2.71 0.98
N LYS A 26 11.76 2.44 2.23
CA LYS A 26 11.98 1.07 2.70
C LYS A 26 10.70 0.23 2.63
N ASN A 27 9.58 0.78 3.08
CA ASN A 27 8.27 0.11 3.02
C ASN A 27 7.84 -0.17 1.56
N LEU A 28 8.17 0.74 0.64
CA LEU A 28 7.92 0.57 -0.79
C LEU A 28 8.78 -0.58 -1.38
N GLU A 29 10.04 -0.70 -0.98
CA GLU A 29 10.93 -1.80 -1.38
C GLU A 29 10.45 -3.15 -0.84
N GLU A 30 10.07 -3.22 0.44
CA GLU A 30 9.49 -4.43 1.03
C GLU A 30 8.20 -4.83 0.29
N MET A 31 7.35 -3.86 -0.07
CA MET A 31 6.14 -4.12 -0.86
C MET A 31 6.43 -4.72 -2.23
N ASP A 32 7.41 -4.21 -2.97
CA ASP A 32 7.82 -4.79 -4.25
C ASP A 32 8.22 -6.27 -4.10
N GLY A 33 9.00 -6.56 -3.05
CA GLY A 33 9.39 -7.93 -2.71
C GLY A 33 8.18 -8.84 -2.46
N HIS A 34 7.17 -8.36 -1.73
CA HIS A 34 5.93 -9.10 -1.47
C HIS A 34 5.08 -9.29 -2.73
N ILE A 35 4.98 -8.27 -3.59
CA ILE A 35 4.31 -8.37 -4.90
C ILE A 35 4.97 -9.46 -5.75
N GLY A 36 6.31 -9.50 -5.78
CA GLY A 36 7.08 -10.52 -6.47
C GLY A 36 6.80 -11.94 -5.96
N LYS A 37 6.82 -12.13 -4.64
CA LYS A 37 6.47 -13.42 -3.99
C LYS A 37 5.05 -13.86 -4.34
N LEU A 38 4.06 -12.97 -4.18
CA LEU A 38 2.66 -13.26 -4.46
C LEU A 38 2.45 -13.65 -5.93
N LYS A 39 3.07 -12.92 -6.87
CA LYS A 39 3.05 -13.25 -8.29
C LYS A 39 3.60 -14.65 -8.55
N GLY A 40 4.69 -15.02 -7.89
CA GLY A 40 5.26 -16.37 -7.96
C GLY A 40 4.29 -17.45 -7.48
N GLN A 41 3.60 -17.22 -6.35
CA GLN A 41 2.60 -18.15 -5.83
C GLN A 41 1.38 -18.27 -6.75
N ILE A 42 0.90 -17.18 -7.35
CA ILE A 42 -0.18 -17.19 -8.35
C ILE A 42 0.19 -18.12 -9.52
N GLN A 43 1.41 -18.01 -10.05
CA GLN A 43 1.85 -18.85 -11.17
C GLN A 43 1.93 -20.32 -10.80
N LYS A 44 2.45 -20.66 -9.61
CA LYS A 44 2.48 -22.03 -9.11
C LYS A 44 1.07 -22.62 -8.98
N LEU A 45 0.12 -21.85 -8.43
CA LEU A 45 -1.25 -22.31 -8.26
C LEU A 45 -1.94 -22.55 -9.61
N LYS A 46 -1.71 -21.70 -10.63
CA LYS A 46 -2.16 -21.93 -12.00
C LYS A 46 -1.63 -23.24 -12.56
N GLN A 47 -0.33 -23.50 -12.41
CA GLN A 47 0.30 -24.75 -12.86
C GLN A 47 -0.30 -25.99 -12.18
N ILE A 48 -0.63 -25.90 -10.88
CA ILE A 48 -1.29 -27.00 -10.16
C ILE A 48 -2.69 -27.25 -10.74
N ILE A 49 -3.48 -26.20 -10.96
CA ILE A 49 -4.83 -26.30 -11.55
C ILE A 49 -4.76 -26.93 -12.94
N ASP A 50 -3.81 -26.49 -13.78
CA ASP A 50 -3.62 -27.01 -15.14
C ASP A 50 -3.24 -28.50 -15.12
N LYS A 51 -2.30 -28.88 -14.26
CA LYS A 51 -1.91 -30.30 -14.08
C LYS A 51 -3.11 -31.15 -13.63
N ASN A 52 -3.88 -30.68 -12.66
CA ASN A 52 -5.09 -31.37 -12.20
C ASN A 52 -6.12 -31.51 -13.33
N ASN A 53 -6.29 -30.48 -14.18
CA ASN A 53 -7.18 -30.55 -15.33
C ASN A 53 -6.74 -31.61 -16.35
N ASP A 54 -5.44 -31.79 -16.55
CA ASP A 54 -4.92 -32.84 -17.43
C ASP A 54 -5.10 -34.25 -16.82
N GLU A 55 -4.85 -34.42 -15.52
CA GLU A 55 -5.12 -35.67 -14.80
C GLU A 55 -6.63 -36.02 -14.78
N MET A 56 -7.50 -35.01 -14.73
CA MET A 56 -8.95 -35.19 -14.86
C MET A 56 -9.35 -35.72 -16.24
N LYS A 57 -8.78 -35.17 -17.32
CA LYS A 57 -9.04 -35.66 -18.69
C LYS A 57 -8.57 -37.10 -18.83
N GLU A 58 -7.38 -37.43 -18.33
CA GLU A 58 -6.85 -38.79 -18.35
C GLU A 58 -7.75 -39.76 -17.57
N SER A 59 -8.15 -39.40 -16.36
CA SER A 59 -9.07 -40.20 -15.53
C SER A 59 -10.38 -40.49 -16.27
N LEU A 60 -10.95 -39.48 -16.94
CA LEU A 60 -12.19 -39.63 -17.69
C LEU A 60 -12.02 -40.56 -18.90
N LEU A 61 -10.92 -40.41 -19.66
CA LEU A 61 -10.58 -41.31 -20.77
C LEU A 61 -10.40 -42.76 -20.31
N MET A 62 -9.70 -42.99 -19.19
CA MET A 62 -9.53 -44.33 -18.61
C MET A 62 -10.86 -44.92 -18.15
N ALA A 63 -11.74 -44.13 -17.55
CA ALA A 63 -13.09 -44.57 -17.18
C ALA A 63 -13.90 -44.99 -18.42
N GLU A 64 -13.84 -44.23 -19.51
CA GLU A 64 -14.52 -44.59 -20.76
C GLU A 64 -13.99 -45.89 -21.39
N GLN A 65 -12.67 -46.07 -21.41
CA GLN A 65 -12.04 -47.30 -21.89
C GLN A 65 -12.40 -48.51 -21.02
N ALA A 66 -12.34 -48.35 -19.70
CA ALA A 66 -12.74 -49.39 -18.74
C ALA A 66 -14.21 -49.77 -18.90
N LYS A 67 -15.09 -48.80 -19.16
CA LYS A 67 -16.51 -49.03 -19.45
C LYS A 67 -16.70 -49.87 -20.71
N LYS A 68 -15.96 -49.58 -21.79
CA LYS A 68 -15.97 -50.39 -23.04
C LYS A 68 -15.45 -51.81 -22.81
N ALA A 69 -14.46 -51.97 -21.93
CA ALA A 69 -13.92 -53.26 -21.51
C ALA A 69 -14.75 -53.98 -20.42
N ASN A 70 -15.90 -53.43 -20.03
CA ASN A 70 -16.79 -53.95 -18.98
C ASN A 70 -16.11 -54.11 -17.60
N ASN A 71 -15.02 -53.38 -17.35
CA ASN A 71 -14.28 -53.36 -16.09
C ASN A 71 -14.85 -52.28 -15.16
N LYS A 72 -15.89 -52.65 -14.39
CA LYS A 72 -16.64 -51.72 -13.54
C LYS A 72 -15.80 -51.10 -12.41
N ASP A 73 -14.85 -51.83 -11.85
CA ASP A 73 -14.02 -51.34 -10.75
C ASP A 73 -13.15 -50.17 -11.20
N MET A 74 -12.54 -50.29 -12.39
CA MET A 74 -11.75 -49.21 -12.99
C MET A 74 -12.59 -47.99 -13.36
N VAL A 75 -13.86 -48.16 -13.75
CA VAL A 75 -14.77 -47.02 -13.96
C VAL A 75 -14.97 -46.25 -12.65
N VAL A 76 -15.23 -46.95 -11.55
CA VAL A 76 -15.50 -46.33 -10.24
C VAL A 76 -14.27 -45.59 -9.72
N ILE A 77 -13.08 -46.20 -9.79
CA ILE A 77 -11.85 -45.58 -9.28
C ILE A 77 -11.53 -44.29 -10.05
N ASN A 78 -11.55 -44.34 -11.38
CA ASN A 78 -11.22 -43.19 -12.21
C ASN A 78 -12.25 -42.06 -12.10
N THR A 79 -13.55 -42.39 -12.00
CA THR A 79 -14.60 -41.38 -11.78
C THR A 79 -14.46 -40.69 -10.42
N ARG A 80 -14.09 -41.45 -9.37
CA ARG A 80 -13.82 -40.87 -8.05
C ARG A 80 -12.59 -39.97 -8.05
N GLN A 81 -11.53 -40.37 -8.75
CA GLN A 81 -10.32 -39.55 -8.90
C GLN A 81 -10.65 -38.22 -9.59
N TYR A 82 -11.40 -38.27 -10.70
CA TYR A 82 -11.93 -37.08 -11.37
C TYR A 82 -12.67 -36.16 -10.38
N GLY A 83 -13.61 -36.70 -9.59
CA GLY A 83 -14.39 -35.90 -8.64
C GLY A 83 -13.53 -35.23 -7.56
N ARG A 84 -12.49 -35.92 -7.06
CA ARG A 84 -11.55 -35.34 -6.07
C ARG A 84 -10.76 -34.18 -6.66
N LEU A 85 -10.23 -34.35 -7.87
CA LEU A 85 -9.50 -33.30 -8.58
C LEU A 85 -10.40 -32.11 -8.91
N GLU A 86 -11.64 -32.36 -9.34
CA GLU A 86 -12.63 -31.32 -9.62
C GLU A 86 -12.92 -30.48 -8.37
N GLU A 87 -13.16 -31.13 -7.22
CA GLU A 87 -13.40 -30.43 -5.96
C GLU A 87 -12.18 -29.62 -5.51
N SER A 88 -10.97 -30.16 -5.64
CA SER A 88 -9.73 -29.43 -5.34
C SER A 88 -9.57 -28.20 -6.23
N ASN A 89 -9.83 -28.35 -7.54
CA ASN A 89 -9.72 -27.26 -8.50
C ASN A 89 -10.72 -26.14 -8.21
N LYS A 90 -11.93 -26.44 -7.72
CA LYS A 90 -12.88 -25.39 -7.27
C LYS A 90 -12.26 -24.53 -6.17
N ARG A 91 -11.70 -25.15 -5.13
CA ARG A 91 -11.03 -24.44 -4.03
C ARG A 91 -9.80 -23.65 -4.49
N PHE A 92 -9.00 -24.22 -5.39
CA PHE A 92 -7.83 -23.53 -5.94
C PHE A 92 -8.21 -22.32 -6.81
N ASN A 93 -9.28 -22.40 -7.60
CA ASN A 93 -9.76 -21.27 -8.39
C ASN A 93 -10.26 -20.10 -7.51
N GLU A 94 -10.94 -20.41 -6.41
CA GLU A 94 -11.36 -19.40 -5.43
C GLU A 94 -10.15 -18.68 -4.82
N LEU A 95 -9.14 -19.44 -4.36
CA LEU A 95 -7.91 -18.87 -3.83
C LEU A 95 -7.17 -18.04 -4.89
N LEU A 96 -7.05 -18.56 -6.12
CA LEU A 96 -6.41 -17.86 -7.23
C LEU A 96 -7.04 -16.50 -7.46
N THR A 97 -8.37 -16.44 -7.50
CA THR A 97 -9.12 -15.19 -7.68
C THR A 97 -8.79 -14.17 -6.58
N LYS A 98 -8.75 -14.62 -5.32
CA LYS A 98 -8.41 -13.75 -4.19
C LYS A 98 -6.96 -13.26 -4.25
N MET A 99 -6.01 -14.12 -4.62
CA MET A 99 -4.62 -13.75 -4.81
C MET A 99 -4.44 -12.72 -5.93
N GLU A 100 -5.18 -12.85 -7.03
CA GLU A 100 -5.16 -11.89 -8.15
C GLU A 100 -5.78 -10.53 -7.78
N ILE A 101 -6.83 -10.51 -6.94
CA ILE A 101 -7.35 -9.27 -6.36
C ILE A 101 -6.27 -8.60 -5.51
N LEU A 102 -5.67 -9.35 -4.59
CA LEU A 102 -4.64 -8.82 -3.70
C LEU A 102 -3.44 -8.27 -4.49
N TYR A 103 -2.98 -9.00 -5.50
CA TYR A 103 -1.92 -8.54 -6.39
C TYR A 103 -2.24 -7.19 -7.04
N ARG A 104 -3.46 -7.01 -7.54
CA ARG A 104 -3.90 -5.74 -8.12
C ARG A 104 -3.92 -4.59 -7.12
N VAL A 105 -4.37 -4.86 -5.88
CA VAL A 105 -4.38 -3.86 -4.81
C VAL A 105 -2.96 -3.46 -4.43
N LEU A 106 -2.07 -4.43 -4.17
CA LEU A 106 -0.67 -4.18 -3.83
C LEU A 106 0.06 -3.43 -4.94
N ALA A 107 -0.09 -3.86 -6.20
CA ALA A 107 0.53 -3.17 -7.33
C ALA A 107 0.08 -1.71 -7.44
N LYS A 108 -1.22 -1.46 -7.29
CA LYS A 108 -1.76 -0.09 -7.34
C LYS A 108 -1.31 0.75 -6.14
N MET A 109 -1.22 0.15 -4.95
CA MET A 109 -0.68 0.81 -3.77
C MET A 109 0.79 1.15 -3.94
N TYR A 110 1.59 0.26 -4.52
CA TYR A 110 3.00 0.52 -4.86
C TYR A 110 3.14 1.73 -5.78
N ASP A 111 2.41 1.75 -6.89
CA ASP A 111 2.46 2.88 -7.83
C ASP A 111 2.05 4.19 -7.13
N ASN A 112 0.92 4.17 -6.41
CA ASN A 112 0.39 5.35 -5.72
C ASN A 112 1.30 5.86 -4.61
N SER A 113 1.88 4.97 -3.81
CA SER A 113 2.81 5.30 -2.75
C SER A 113 4.09 5.91 -3.32
N GLY A 114 4.59 5.42 -4.47
CA GLY A 114 5.71 6.05 -5.17
C GLY A 114 5.45 7.52 -5.52
N TYR A 115 4.27 7.84 -6.05
CA TYR A 115 3.87 9.23 -6.32
C TYR A 115 3.76 10.06 -5.05
N LEU A 116 3.12 9.52 -4.01
CA LEU A 116 2.93 10.21 -2.73
C LEU A 116 4.26 10.54 -2.05
N ILE A 117 5.19 9.58 -2.02
CA ILE A 117 6.55 9.77 -1.49
C ILE A 117 7.23 10.90 -2.25
N LYS A 118 7.09 10.93 -3.57
CA LYS A 118 7.71 11.98 -4.39
C LYS A 118 7.12 13.37 -4.11
N ASP A 119 5.81 13.44 -3.86
CA ASP A 119 5.12 14.67 -3.50
C ASP A 119 5.59 15.18 -2.13
N ILE A 120 5.64 14.28 -1.13
CA ILE A 120 6.16 14.59 0.21
C ILE A 120 7.60 15.09 0.15
N GLU A 121 8.49 14.44 -0.62
CA GLU A 121 9.87 14.91 -0.84
C GLU A 121 9.91 16.34 -1.37
N ASN A 122 9.04 16.67 -2.34
CA ASN A 122 8.97 17.99 -2.92
C ASN A 122 8.47 19.03 -1.90
N GLU A 123 7.45 18.68 -1.12
CA GLU A 123 6.90 19.54 -0.08
C GLU A 123 7.93 19.83 1.02
N VAL A 124 8.58 18.79 1.55
CA VAL A 124 9.64 18.91 2.57
C VAL A 124 10.78 19.78 2.05
N ARG A 125 11.19 19.61 0.79
CA ARG A 125 12.21 20.45 0.17
C ARG A 125 11.80 21.92 0.11
N ILE A 126 10.56 22.23 -0.28
CA ILE A 126 10.04 23.61 -0.30
C ILE A 126 10.03 24.18 1.12
N LYS A 127 9.52 23.42 2.09
CA LYS A 127 9.48 23.83 3.50
C LYS A 127 10.86 24.06 4.10
N LYS A 128 11.87 23.29 3.68
CA LYS A 128 13.28 23.52 4.03
C LYS A 128 13.80 24.83 3.47
N GLN A 129 13.52 25.13 2.21
CA GLN A 129 13.88 26.40 1.59
C GLN A 129 13.17 27.59 2.27
N GLU A 130 11.87 27.47 2.56
CA GLU A 130 11.10 28.48 3.30
C GLU A 130 11.72 28.73 4.67
N ARG A 131 12.04 27.68 5.43
CA ARG A 131 12.69 27.80 6.74
C ARG A 131 14.07 28.46 6.65
N GLU A 132 14.87 28.11 5.64
CA GLU A 132 16.18 28.73 5.40
C GLU A 132 16.07 30.20 5.01
N ALA A 133 15.11 30.55 4.15
CA ALA A 133 14.80 31.93 3.75
C ALA A 133 14.28 32.74 4.95
N ILE A 134 13.41 32.17 5.77
CA ILE A 134 12.94 32.76 7.03
C ILE A 134 14.13 32.91 7.96
N ARG A 135 15.00 31.91 8.15
CA ARG A 135 16.16 31.99 9.05
C ARG A 135 17.19 33.03 8.61
N SER A 136 17.52 33.07 7.32
CA SER A 136 18.46 34.05 6.73
C SER A 136 17.85 35.45 6.72
N GLY A 137 16.59 35.58 6.33
CA GLY A 137 15.77 36.79 6.44
C GLY A 137 15.64 37.26 7.88
N TYR A 138 15.43 36.37 8.85
CA TYR A 138 15.45 36.65 10.28
C TYR A 138 16.82 37.06 10.76
N SER A 139 17.93 36.59 10.20
CA SER A 139 19.26 37.07 10.62
C SER A 139 19.53 38.52 10.18
N ALA A 140 18.98 38.92 9.03
CA ALA A 140 18.98 40.30 8.53
C ALA A 140 17.93 41.17 9.25
N MET A 141 16.73 40.62 9.46
CA MET A 141 15.58 41.25 10.11
C MET A 141 15.76 41.33 11.62
N LYS A 142 16.42 40.39 12.32
CA LYS A 142 16.76 40.46 13.76
C LYS A 142 17.61 41.68 14.09
N ARG A 143 18.43 42.16 13.15
CA ARG A 143 19.17 43.43 13.28
C ARG A 143 18.27 44.66 13.09
N ALA A 144 17.19 44.55 12.32
CA ALA A 144 16.18 45.59 12.12
C ALA A 144 15.01 45.53 13.14
N MET A 145 14.77 44.36 13.75
CA MET A 145 13.64 44.02 14.63
C MET A 145 14.04 44.04 16.11
N SER A 146 15.35 44.08 16.41
CA SER A 146 15.85 44.63 17.68
C SER A 146 15.55 46.13 17.83
N ILE A 147 15.16 46.82 16.75
CA ILE A 147 14.82 48.24 16.72
C ILE A 147 13.30 48.47 16.72
N ILE A 148 12.50 47.54 16.17
CA ILE A 148 11.05 47.64 16.03
C ILE A 148 10.40 46.43 16.71
N LYS A 149 9.64 46.68 17.79
CA LYS A 149 8.95 45.69 18.65
C LYS A 149 8.49 44.43 17.91
N GLY A 150 8.79 43.30 18.54
CA GLY A 150 8.66 41.96 17.97
C GLY A 150 7.25 41.43 17.78
N ASP A 151 7.19 40.37 16.99
CA ASP A 151 6.01 39.52 16.86
C ASP A 151 6.47 38.04 16.89
N PRO A 152 6.34 37.35 18.04
CA PRO A 152 6.68 35.93 18.21
C PRO A 152 5.82 34.96 17.38
N ASP A 153 4.74 35.44 16.78
CA ASP A 153 3.63 34.60 16.29
C ASP A 153 3.95 33.84 15.00
N LYS A 154 4.76 34.41 14.09
CA LYS A 154 5.01 33.79 12.77
C LYS A 154 5.87 32.54 12.84
N LYS A 155 6.84 32.49 13.76
CA LYS A 155 7.66 31.29 13.97
C LYS A 155 6.80 30.16 14.54
N MET A 156 5.97 30.48 15.54
CA MET A 156 5.06 29.51 16.16
C MET A 156 4.05 28.95 15.15
N MET A 157 3.48 29.79 14.28
CA MET A 157 2.59 29.34 13.21
C MET A 157 3.28 28.43 12.19
N PHE A 158 4.54 28.70 11.84
CA PHE A 158 5.33 27.84 10.95
C PHE A 158 5.63 26.48 11.59
N ASP A 159 6.05 26.48 12.86
CA ASP A 159 6.34 25.26 13.61
C ASP A 159 5.05 24.41 13.75
N GLN A 160 3.91 25.03 14.07
CA GLN A 160 2.59 24.35 14.11
C GLN A 160 2.15 23.75 12.77
N ALA A 161 2.38 24.45 11.66
CA ALA A 161 2.06 23.93 10.33
C ALA A 161 2.95 22.73 9.97
N MET A 162 4.20 22.73 10.42
CA MET A 162 5.10 21.60 10.22
C MET A 162 4.70 20.38 11.04
N ASP A 163 4.29 20.59 12.29
CA ASP A 163 3.78 19.52 13.15
C ASP A 163 2.55 18.83 12.52
N ALA A 164 1.64 19.59 11.91
CA ALA A 164 0.49 19.03 11.20
C ALA A 164 0.88 18.17 9.99
N ILE A 165 1.92 18.57 9.24
CA ILE A 165 2.45 17.79 8.10
C ILE A 165 3.11 16.50 8.61
N VAL A 166 3.87 16.59 9.69
CA VAL A 166 4.49 15.45 10.38
C VAL A 166 3.44 14.44 10.82
N ASP A 167 2.34 14.90 11.42
CA ASP A 167 1.24 14.04 11.87
C ASP A 167 0.52 13.35 10.69
N ASP A 168 0.24 14.07 9.60
CA ASP A 168 -0.41 13.49 8.40
C ASP A 168 0.46 12.40 7.75
N ILE A 169 1.76 12.66 7.59
CA ILE A 169 2.70 11.69 7.02
C ILE A 169 2.86 10.48 7.94
N SER A 170 2.91 10.69 9.26
CA SER A 170 2.97 9.61 10.25
C SER A 170 1.77 8.67 10.14
N SER A 171 0.56 9.25 10.03
CA SER A 171 -0.67 8.47 9.89
C SER A 171 -0.65 7.62 8.62
N LYS A 172 -0.22 8.20 7.49
CA LYS A 172 -0.13 7.50 6.21
C LYS A 172 0.88 6.36 6.23
N ILE A 173 2.04 6.55 6.88
CA ILE A 173 3.03 5.49 7.11
C ILE A 173 2.43 4.35 7.91
N GLY A 174 1.78 4.65 9.04
CA GLY A 174 1.20 3.63 9.90
C GLY A 174 0.11 2.80 9.21
N GLU A 175 -0.72 3.43 8.37
CA GLU A 175 -1.70 2.71 7.55
C GLU A 175 -1.05 1.80 6.52
N MET A 176 -0.01 2.28 5.83
CA MET A 176 0.74 1.49 4.85
C MET A 176 1.44 0.30 5.51
N GLU A 177 2.13 0.51 6.63
CA GLU A 177 2.83 -0.55 7.37
C GLU A 177 1.85 -1.62 7.84
N ARG A 178 0.70 -1.22 8.39
CA ARG A 178 -0.34 -2.16 8.82
C ARG A 178 -0.88 -2.98 7.65
N PHE A 179 -1.11 -2.35 6.50
CA PHE A 179 -1.56 -3.07 5.30
C PHE A 179 -0.49 -4.03 4.79
N MET A 180 0.78 -3.62 4.82
CA MET A 180 1.93 -4.43 4.43
C MET A 180 2.13 -5.65 5.35
N GLU A 181 2.02 -5.47 6.66
CA GLU A 181 2.12 -6.54 7.65
C GLU A 181 1.03 -7.61 7.43
N VAL A 182 -0.20 -7.17 7.24
CA VAL A 182 -1.33 -8.06 6.94
C VAL A 182 -1.12 -8.78 5.61
N SER A 183 -0.63 -8.07 4.59
CA SER A 183 -0.29 -8.64 3.27
C SER A 183 0.80 -9.69 3.35
N SER A 184 1.89 -9.42 4.08
CA SER A 184 2.98 -10.37 4.29
C SER A 184 2.46 -11.61 5.01
N THR A 185 1.71 -11.42 6.10
CA THR A 185 1.15 -12.53 6.87
C THR A 185 0.29 -13.44 6.00
N PHE A 186 -0.53 -12.86 5.11
CA PHE A 186 -1.28 -13.64 4.15
C PHE A 186 -0.35 -14.39 3.17
N ILE A 187 0.58 -13.70 2.52
CA ILE A 187 1.51 -14.31 1.54
C ILE A 187 2.30 -15.47 2.17
N ASP A 188 2.76 -15.28 3.41
CA ASP A 188 3.54 -16.27 4.15
C ASP A 188 2.67 -17.44 4.64
N SER A 189 1.38 -17.21 4.90
CA SER A 189 0.42 -18.26 5.26
C SER A 189 0.03 -19.18 4.10
N ILE A 190 0.31 -18.79 2.85
CA ILE A 190 0.03 -19.61 1.68
C ILE A 190 1.13 -20.65 1.53
N ASP A 191 0.96 -21.79 2.18
CA ASP A 191 1.72 -23.00 1.87
C ASP A 191 0.98 -23.84 0.83
N LEU A 192 1.25 -23.52 -0.46
CA LEU A 192 0.71 -24.28 -1.59
C LEU A 192 1.14 -25.76 -1.58
N GLN A 193 2.25 -26.11 -0.91
CA GLN A 193 2.78 -27.49 -0.94
C GLN A 193 1.96 -28.42 -0.05
N ASN A 194 1.47 -27.92 1.07
CA ASN A 194 0.66 -28.70 2.00
C ASN A 194 -0.85 -28.58 1.75
N GLY A 195 -1.28 -27.65 0.87
CA GLY A 195 -2.69 -27.51 0.47
C GLY A 195 -3.64 -27.09 1.60
N VAL A 196 -3.10 -26.77 2.77
CA VAL A 196 -3.83 -26.26 3.94
C VAL A 196 -3.71 -24.75 3.90
N TYR A 197 -4.69 -24.10 3.28
CA TYR A 197 -4.89 -22.67 3.48
C TYR A 197 -5.65 -22.49 4.78
N GLU A 198 -5.00 -21.90 5.77
CA GLU A 198 -5.60 -21.70 7.08
C GLU A 198 -6.84 -20.80 6.91
N GLN A 199 -7.96 -21.11 7.59
CA GLN A 199 -9.17 -20.28 7.59
C GLN A 199 -8.85 -18.81 7.91
N LYS A 200 -7.83 -18.60 8.74
CA LYS A 200 -7.23 -17.33 9.08
C LYS A 200 -6.71 -16.53 7.87
N GLY A 201 -6.10 -17.19 6.88
CA GLY A 201 -5.64 -16.54 5.64
C GLY A 201 -6.81 -16.03 4.77
N MET A 202 -7.93 -16.74 4.77
CA MET A 202 -9.15 -16.31 4.07
C MET A 202 -9.85 -15.15 4.77
N GLU A 203 -9.90 -15.16 6.10
CA GLU A 203 -10.41 -14.04 6.90
C GLU A 203 -9.55 -12.77 6.72
N LEU A 204 -8.23 -12.92 6.67
CA LEU A 204 -7.29 -11.83 6.39
C LEU A 204 -7.56 -11.23 5.00
N LEU A 205 -7.74 -12.06 3.97
CA LEU A 205 -8.10 -11.60 2.62
C LEU A 205 -9.42 -10.82 2.57
N GLU A 206 -10.47 -11.30 3.23
CA GLU A 206 -11.76 -10.59 3.26
C GLU A 206 -11.66 -9.24 3.97
N LYS A 207 -10.85 -9.18 5.03
CA LYS A 207 -10.54 -7.92 5.71
C LYS A 207 -9.78 -6.98 4.78
N MET A 208 -8.81 -7.49 4.02
CA MET A 208 -8.03 -6.72 3.05
C MET A 208 -8.86 -6.23 1.87
N GLU A 209 -9.84 -7.00 1.39
CA GLU A 209 -10.75 -6.54 0.34
C GLU A 209 -11.57 -5.34 0.85
N LYS A 210 -12.10 -5.41 2.07
CA LYS A 210 -12.83 -4.31 2.70
C LYS A 210 -11.95 -3.08 2.97
N GLU A 211 -10.75 -3.29 3.52
CA GLU A 211 -9.83 -2.21 3.90
C GLU A 211 -9.09 -1.61 2.69
N GLY A 212 -8.63 -2.43 1.76
CA GLY A 212 -7.91 -2.01 0.54
C GLY A 212 -8.79 -1.23 -0.43
N ILE A 213 -10.08 -1.55 -0.54
CA ILE A 213 -11.04 -0.74 -1.30
C ILE A 213 -11.21 0.65 -0.64
N SER A 214 -11.26 0.73 0.69
CA SER A 214 -11.33 2.01 1.41
C SER A 214 -10.07 2.87 1.20
N LEU A 215 -8.89 2.26 1.25
CA LEU A 215 -7.61 2.96 1.01
C LEU A 215 -7.51 3.48 -0.44
N LEU A 216 -7.93 2.67 -1.42
CA LEU A 216 -7.99 3.06 -2.83
C LEU A 216 -9.02 4.15 -3.13
N LEU A 217 -10.09 4.25 -2.34
CA LEU A 217 -11.13 5.26 -2.48
C LEU A 217 -10.80 6.57 -1.77
N ASN A 218 -10.01 6.52 -0.69
CA ASN A 218 -9.62 7.70 0.08
C ASN A 218 -8.35 8.38 -0.45
N GLN A 219 -7.59 7.72 -1.33
CA GLN A 219 -6.51 8.41 -2.05
C GLN A 219 -7.10 9.30 -3.14
N PRO A 220 -6.81 10.61 -3.16
CA PRO A 220 -7.22 11.47 -4.27
C PRO A 220 -6.63 10.90 -5.56
N SER A 221 -7.47 10.71 -6.58
CA SER A 221 -6.98 10.39 -7.92
C SER A 221 -5.96 11.46 -8.35
N PRO A 222 -4.94 11.11 -9.16
CA PRO A 222 -3.96 12.08 -9.66
C PRO A 222 -4.61 13.34 -10.26
N GLU A 223 -5.78 13.18 -10.90
CA GLU A 223 -6.61 14.27 -11.41
C GLU A 223 -7.12 15.23 -10.32
N LYS A 224 -7.48 14.74 -9.13
CA LYS A 224 -7.95 15.58 -8.01
C LYS A 224 -6.81 16.34 -7.33
N ILE A 225 -5.59 15.81 -7.38
CA ILE A 225 -4.38 16.52 -6.90
C ILE A 225 -4.08 17.68 -7.86
N ALA A 226 -4.18 17.46 -9.18
CA ALA A 226 -3.99 18.50 -10.20
C ALA A 226 -5.05 19.63 -10.12
N ILE A 227 -6.29 19.31 -9.73
CA ILE A 227 -7.37 20.30 -9.60
C ILE A 227 -7.16 21.19 -8.35
N LYS A 228 -6.61 20.67 -7.25
CA LYS A 228 -6.29 21.49 -6.06
C LYS A 228 -5.06 22.40 -6.24
N ALA A 229 -4.17 22.07 -7.18
CA ALA A 229 -2.97 22.85 -7.48
C ALA A 229 -3.21 23.97 -8.52
N SER A 230 -4.41 24.08 -9.09
CA SER A 230 -4.78 25.21 -9.94
C SER A 230 -5.19 26.38 -9.04
N PRO A 231 -4.48 27.52 -9.05
CA PRO A 231 -4.96 28.69 -8.34
C PRO A 231 -6.30 29.07 -8.95
N ASP A 232 -7.32 29.18 -8.10
CA ASP A 232 -8.62 29.71 -8.48
C ASP A 232 -8.39 31.07 -9.14
N LYS A 233 -8.61 31.15 -10.46
CA LYS A 233 -8.25 32.32 -11.29
C LYS A 233 -9.02 33.59 -10.90
N ASN A 234 -9.93 33.51 -9.93
CA ASN A 234 -10.75 34.62 -9.50
C ASN A 234 -10.23 35.41 -8.28
N ASP A 235 -9.16 34.98 -7.59
CA ASP A 235 -8.66 35.71 -6.40
C ASP A 235 -7.44 36.63 -6.67
N THR A 236 -6.96 36.71 -7.91
CA THR A 236 -5.80 37.56 -8.28
C THR A 236 -6.17 38.93 -8.85
N GLU A 237 -7.41 39.15 -9.31
CA GLU A 237 -7.83 40.43 -9.90
C GLU A 237 -8.36 41.47 -8.90
N SER A 238 -8.69 41.08 -7.66
CA SER A 238 -9.28 42.01 -6.68
C SER A 238 -8.23 42.75 -5.82
N LYS A 239 -7.03 42.17 -5.62
CA LYS A 239 -6.05 42.69 -4.64
C LYS A 239 -5.11 43.80 -5.13
N TYR A 240 -5.17 44.20 -6.40
CA TYR A 240 -4.28 45.25 -6.95
C TYR A 240 -5.00 46.49 -7.49
N LYS A 241 -6.31 46.63 -7.27
CA LYS A 241 -7.09 47.77 -7.80
C LYS A 241 -6.96 49.08 -7.00
N HIS A 242 -6.13 49.12 -5.95
CA HIS A 242 -5.93 50.30 -5.11
C HIS A 242 -4.49 50.80 -5.03
N LEU A 243 -3.63 50.44 -5.99
CA LEU A 243 -2.24 50.89 -6.03
C LEU A 243 -1.83 51.71 -7.27
N PHE A 244 -2.79 52.29 -7.99
CA PHE A 244 -2.55 53.39 -8.94
C PHE A 244 -3.69 54.40 -8.87
#